data_AF-A0A941SMU0-F1
#
_entry.id   AF-A0A941SMU0-F1
#
_cell.length_a   1.000
_cell.length_b   1.000
_cell.length_c   1.000
_cell.angle_alpha   90.00
_cell.angle_beta   90.00
_cell.angle_gamma   90.00
#
_symmetry.space_group_name_H-M   'P 1'
#
loop_
_entity.id
_entity.type
_entity.pdbx_description
1 polymer ?
#
loop_
_entity_poly.entity_id
_entity_poly.type
_entity_poly.pdbx_seq_one_letter_code
_entity_poly.pdbx_strand_id
1 'polypeptide(L)'
;MEISNSVTNWNVDNLSEFRQQILDATDLLKLKSPAFIEKDFYVTQLIHALSEIKNPHYYLYFQGGTCLSKAYRITERMSEDCDFRIALQPGVSFKRETLRQFRQTILQVLRENGFYCSDDVIRVRNLGQFMELRIPYRSIYSQHSVALKPYLAVEFFLNTVKLPTQNQPITTLMRQTLGATIQHPIGKIDCVSPLETAAEKWVALTRRIATMDYRTHYQDTSLVRHLYDLYRIEQSGYSFDESMAKLVMVIIEGDRQQYRNHNPAYFANPSQEIRRALQVLKESKAWQSYWDAFMLDMVFGERPAYADVVDNFIGKSEKILHSLEMISWETEIV
;
A
#
# COMPACT_ATOMS: atom_id res chain seq x y z
N MET A 1 -23.86 -12.17 -24.00
CA MET A 1 -22.54 -12.81 -24.14
C MET A 1 -22.29 -13.58 -22.87
N GLU A 2 -22.43 -14.90 -22.94
CA GLU A 2 -22.16 -15.80 -21.81
C GLU A 2 -20.65 -15.80 -21.56
N ILE A 3 -20.26 -15.12 -20.49
CA ILE A 3 -18.88 -15.16 -19.99
C ILE A 3 -18.79 -16.45 -19.16
N SER A 4 -17.92 -17.36 -19.60
CA SER A 4 -17.54 -18.60 -18.91
C SER A 4 -17.50 -18.46 -17.38
N ASN A 5 -18.04 -19.45 -16.67
CA ASN A 5 -18.04 -19.53 -15.19
C ASN A 5 -16.64 -19.69 -14.56
N SER A 6 -15.56 -19.77 -15.34
CA SER A 6 -14.19 -19.81 -14.83
C SER A 6 -13.69 -18.40 -14.48
N VAL A 7 -14.22 -17.85 -13.39
CA VAL A 7 -13.67 -16.62 -12.81
C VAL A 7 -12.34 -17.05 -12.17
N THR A 8 -11.22 -16.73 -12.82
CA THR A 8 -9.82 -16.94 -12.40
C THR A 8 -9.28 -18.38 -12.39
N ASN A 9 -7.97 -18.55 -12.61
CA ASN A 9 -7.29 -19.85 -12.76
C ASN A 9 -7.22 -20.70 -11.47
N TRP A 10 -7.68 -20.18 -10.33
CA TRP A 10 -7.77 -20.92 -9.09
C TRP A 10 -9.15 -21.55 -9.02
N ASN A 11 -9.30 -22.70 -9.67
CA ASN A 11 -10.54 -23.46 -9.76
C ASN A 11 -11.29 -23.50 -8.42
N VAL A 12 -12.45 -22.84 -8.37
CA VAL A 12 -13.41 -22.96 -7.27
C VAL A 12 -14.38 -24.07 -7.65
N ASP A 13 -13.91 -25.32 -7.61
CA ASP A 13 -14.66 -26.49 -8.10
C ASP A 13 -15.97 -26.73 -7.33
N ASN A 14 -16.07 -26.20 -6.10
CA ASN A 14 -17.26 -26.27 -5.26
C ASN A 14 -17.60 -24.91 -4.63
N LEU A 15 -18.55 -24.19 -5.26
CA LEU A 15 -19.01 -22.87 -4.78
C LEU A 15 -19.59 -22.91 -3.36
N SER A 16 -20.22 -24.01 -2.95
CA SER A 16 -20.79 -24.13 -1.60
C SER A 16 -19.69 -24.23 -0.54
N GLU A 17 -18.66 -25.03 -0.81
CA GLU A 17 -17.49 -25.16 0.06
C GLU A 17 -16.72 -23.83 0.15
N PHE A 18 -16.48 -23.17 -0.97
CA PHE A 18 -15.83 -21.85 -1.00
C PHE A 18 -16.59 -20.80 -0.18
N ARG A 19 -17.92 -20.78 -0.30
CA ARG A 19 -18.75 -19.90 0.53
C ARG A 19 -18.58 -20.19 2.01
N GLN A 20 -18.58 -21.47 2.40
CA GLN A 20 -18.39 -21.86 3.78
C GLN A 20 -17.02 -21.46 4.31
N GLN A 21 -15.95 -21.70 3.56
CA GLN A 21 -14.58 -21.28 3.93
C GLN A 21 -14.46 -19.76 4.10
N ILE A 22 -15.15 -18.98 3.26
CA ILE A 22 -15.24 -17.52 3.43
C ILE A 22 -15.92 -17.16 4.75
N LEU A 23 -17.05 -17.78 5.06
CA LEU A 23 -17.79 -17.52 6.30
C LEU A 23 -16.96 -17.92 7.54
N ASP A 24 -16.36 -19.10 7.53
CA ASP A 24 -15.52 -19.59 8.63
C ASP A 24 -14.34 -18.65 8.91
N ALA A 25 -13.65 -18.20 7.85
CA ALA A 25 -12.55 -17.23 7.98
C ALA A 25 -13.05 -15.85 8.46
N THR A 26 -14.23 -15.43 8.03
CA THR A 26 -14.87 -14.17 8.45
C THR A 26 -15.16 -14.20 9.94
N ASP A 27 -15.74 -15.28 10.44
CA ASP A 27 -16.12 -15.45 11.85
C ASP A 27 -14.89 -15.53 12.75
N LEU A 28 -13.86 -16.31 12.37
CA LEU A 28 -12.62 -16.44 13.13
C LEU A 28 -11.86 -15.12 13.24
N LEU A 29 -11.83 -14.33 12.16
CA LEU A 29 -11.21 -13.00 12.15
C LEU A 29 -12.13 -11.90 12.67
N LYS A 30 -13.36 -12.23 13.08
CA LYS A 30 -14.39 -11.29 13.58
C LYS A 30 -14.61 -10.11 12.62
N LEU A 31 -14.58 -10.39 11.32
CA LEU A 31 -14.80 -9.40 10.28
C LEU A 31 -16.29 -9.08 10.14
N LYS A 32 -16.60 -7.82 9.84
CA LYS A 32 -17.99 -7.36 9.67
C LYS A 32 -18.66 -7.90 8.41
N SER A 33 -17.89 -8.41 7.43
CA SER A 33 -18.44 -8.83 6.14
C SER A 33 -17.59 -9.92 5.48
N PRO A 34 -18.21 -10.99 4.95
CA PRO A 34 -17.50 -11.98 4.13
C PRO A 34 -16.93 -11.43 2.82
N ALA A 35 -17.42 -10.28 2.36
CA ALA A 35 -16.90 -9.59 1.18
C ALA A 35 -15.40 -9.24 1.31
N PHE A 36 -14.89 -9.09 2.54
CA PHE A 36 -13.47 -8.85 2.79
C PHE A 36 -12.60 -10.06 2.44
N ILE A 37 -12.99 -11.24 2.91
CA ILE A 37 -12.28 -12.50 2.61
C ILE A 37 -12.36 -12.82 1.12
N GLU A 38 -13.53 -12.60 0.51
CA GLU A 38 -13.70 -12.77 -0.93
C GLU A 38 -12.80 -11.82 -1.72
N LYS A 39 -12.75 -10.54 -1.35
CA LYS A 39 -11.87 -9.58 -2.03
C LYS A 39 -10.40 -9.93 -1.87
N ASP A 40 -9.98 -10.37 -0.67
CA ASP A 40 -8.62 -10.88 -0.44
C ASP A 40 -8.27 -12.05 -1.36
N PHE A 41 -9.21 -12.96 -1.61
CA PHE A 41 -9.02 -14.06 -2.55
C PHE A 41 -8.63 -13.54 -3.94
N TYR A 42 -9.41 -12.63 -4.51
CA TYR A 42 -9.13 -12.04 -5.83
C TYR A 42 -7.84 -11.20 -5.85
N VAL A 43 -7.58 -10.44 -4.80
CA VAL A 43 -6.31 -9.70 -4.62
C VAL A 43 -5.12 -10.66 -4.61
N THR A 44 -5.23 -11.79 -3.91
CA THR A 44 -4.15 -12.79 -3.85
C THR A 44 -3.84 -13.34 -5.22
N GLN A 45 -4.87 -13.71 -5.98
CA GLN A 45 -4.69 -14.24 -7.33
C GLN A 45 -4.02 -13.23 -8.26
N LEU A 46 -4.43 -11.96 -8.17
CA LEU A 46 -3.84 -10.88 -8.93
C LEU A 46 -2.34 -10.72 -8.60
N ILE A 47 -1.98 -10.77 -7.32
CA ILE A 47 -0.59 -10.66 -6.89
C ILE A 47 0.23 -11.86 -7.39
N HIS A 48 -0.32 -13.08 -7.35
CA HIS A 48 0.35 -14.27 -7.90
C HIS A 48 0.62 -14.12 -9.38
N ALA A 49 -0.37 -13.74 -10.18
CA ALA A 49 -0.19 -13.52 -11.62
C ALA A 49 0.91 -12.48 -11.91
N LEU A 50 0.95 -11.39 -11.15
CA LEU A 50 1.97 -10.35 -11.30
C LEU A 50 3.36 -10.77 -10.83
N SER A 51 3.45 -11.67 -9.83
CA SER A 51 4.73 -12.14 -9.26
C SER A 51 5.58 -12.97 -10.24
N GLU A 52 4.92 -13.57 -11.24
CA GLU A 52 5.56 -14.41 -12.25
C GLU A 52 6.21 -13.60 -13.38
N ILE A 53 5.90 -12.30 -13.49
CA ILE A 53 6.40 -11.46 -14.56
C ILE A 53 7.92 -11.29 -14.46
N LYS A 54 8.62 -11.70 -15.52
CA LYS A 54 10.04 -11.39 -15.74
C LYS A 54 10.17 -10.49 -16.96
N ASN A 55 10.95 -9.41 -16.84
CA ASN A 55 11.15 -8.45 -17.92
C ASN A 55 12.60 -7.97 -17.92
N PRO A 56 13.28 -7.85 -19.08
CA PRO A 56 14.69 -7.48 -19.14
C PRO A 56 15.00 -6.02 -18.76
N HIS A 57 14.00 -5.14 -18.76
CA HIS A 57 14.18 -3.71 -18.49
C HIS A 57 13.74 -3.30 -17.08
N TYR A 58 12.77 -4.02 -16.53
CA TYR A 58 12.12 -3.63 -15.28
C TYR A 58 11.95 -4.80 -14.31
N TYR A 59 12.06 -4.47 -13.03
CA TYR A 59 11.52 -5.27 -11.93
C TYR A 59 10.14 -4.77 -11.54
N LEU A 60 9.33 -5.67 -10.98
CA LEU A 60 8.02 -5.40 -10.41
C LEU A 60 8.03 -5.82 -8.94
N TYR A 61 7.93 -4.85 -8.03
CA TYR A 61 7.97 -5.09 -6.59
C TYR A 61 6.64 -4.78 -5.94
N PHE A 62 6.21 -5.63 -5.01
CA PHE A 62 4.99 -5.40 -4.24
C PHE A 62 5.25 -4.49 -3.03
N GLN A 63 4.37 -3.54 -2.76
CA GLN A 63 4.59 -2.52 -1.73
C GLN A 63 3.29 -1.98 -1.13
N GLY A 64 3.41 -0.97 -0.27
CA GLY A 64 2.27 -0.25 0.27
C GLY A 64 1.53 -1.03 1.37
N GLY A 65 0.28 -0.63 1.62
CA GLY A 65 -0.51 -1.16 2.74
C GLY A 65 -0.81 -2.65 2.63
N THR A 66 -1.14 -3.12 1.42
CA THR A 66 -1.47 -4.54 1.20
C THR A 66 -0.22 -5.43 1.27
N CYS A 67 0.96 -4.91 0.92
CA CYS A 67 2.21 -5.61 1.14
C CYS A 67 2.50 -5.79 2.65
N LEU A 68 2.32 -4.74 3.44
CA LEU A 68 2.48 -4.80 4.90
C LEU A 68 1.53 -5.81 5.56
N SER A 69 0.24 -5.83 5.18
CA SER A 69 -0.73 -6.76 5.75
C SER A 69 -0.55 -8.19 5.26
N LYS A 70 -0.27 -8.39 3.97
CA LYS A 70 -0.38 -9.70 3.34
C LYS A 70 0.93 -10.45 3.22
N ALA A 71 1.99 -9.77 2.79
CA ALA A 71 3.31 -10.36 2.62
C ALA A 71 4.08 -10.38 3.95
N TYR A 72 4.11 -9.24 4.64
CA TYR A 72 4.84 -9.10 5.91
C TYR A 72 4.03 -9.44 7.15
N ARG A 73 2.69 -9.42 7.08
CA ARG A 73 1.79 -9.68 8.21
C ARG A 73 2.02 -8.75 9.41
N ILE A 74 2.45 -7.52 9.12
CA ILE A 74 2.73 -6.47 10.12
C ILE A 74 1.43 -5.79 10.56
N THR A 75 0.51 -5.57 9.61
CA THR A 75 -0.74 -4.83 9.86
C THR A 75 -1.96 -5.75 9.81
N GLU A 76 -2.75 -5.75 10.89
CA GLU A 76 -4.00 -6.51 10.97
C GLU A 76 -5.19 -5.62 10.61
N ARG A 77 -5.15 -5.09 9.38
CA ARG A 77 -6.22 -4.27 8.84
C ARG A 77 -6.52 -4.60 7.38
N MET A 78 -7.72 -4.27 6.98
CA MET A 78 -8.13 -4.32 5.59
C MET A 78 -7.32 -3.31 4.78
N SER A 79 -6.87 -3.75 3.61
CA SER A 79 -6.23 -2.90 2.61
C SER A 79 -6.83 -3.26 1.26
N GLU A 80 -7.40 -2.27 0.60
CA GLU A 80 -8.18 -2.48 -0.63
C GLU A 80 -7.38 -2.28 -1.92
N ASP A 81 -6.23 -1.62 -1.80
CA ASP A 81 -5.41 -1.14 -2.91
C ASP A 81 -4.15 -1.99 -3.03
N CYS A 82 -3.83 -2.47 -4.23
CA CYS A 82 -2.59 -3.21 -4.50
C CYS A 82 -1.57 -2.29 -5.17
N ASP A 83 -0.51 -1.94 -4.46
CA ASP A 83 0.52 -1.05 -4.97
C ASP A 83 1.74 -1.84 -5.46
N PHE A 84 2.22 -1.52 -6.65
CA PHE A 84 3.40 -2.12 -7.27
C PHE A 84 4.39 -1.06 -7.74
N ARG A 85 5.68 -1.30 -7.48
CA ARG A 85 6.77 -0.47 -7.95
C ARG A 85 7.35 -1.08 -9.21
N ILE A 86 7.38 -0.29 -10.27
CA ILE A 86 8.17 -0.59 -11.45
C ILE A 86 9.54 0.05 -11.20
N ALA A 87 10.60 -0.75 -11.18
CA ALA A 87 11.97 -0.26 -11.03
C ALA A 87 12.80 -0.67 -12.25
N LEU A 88 13.73 0.17 -12.69
CA LEU A 88 14.66 -0.21 -13.76
C LEU A 88 15.59 -1.32 -13.26
N GLN A 89 15.91 -2.26 -14.15
CA GLN A 89 17.00 -3.19 -13.86
C GLN A 89 18.36 -2.46 -13.86
N PRO A 90 19.36 -2.97 -13.12
CA PRO A 90 20.72 -2.43 -13.12
C PRO A 90 21.29 -2.27 -14.54
N GLY A 91 21.87 -1.11 -14.82
CA GLY A 91 22.46 -0.79 -16.13
C GLY A 91 21.44 -0.45 -17.23
N VAL A 92 20.13 -0.53 -16.97
CA VAL A 92 19.09 -0.17 -17.94
C VAL A 92 18.76 1.31 -17.85
N SER A 93 18.89 2.01 -18.97
CA SER A 93 18.44 3.40 -19.08
C SER A 93 16.94 3.49 -19.35
N PHE A 94 16.30 4.51 -18.75
CA PHE A 94 14.88 4.77 -18.95
C PHE A 94 14.55 5.07 -20.42
N LYS A 95 13.58 4.34 -21.00
CA LYS A 95 12.97 4.64 -22.30
C LYS A 95 11.45 4.54 -22.19
N ARG A 96 10.73 5.53 -22.75
CA ARG A 96 9.26 5.56 -22.72
C ARG A 96 8.62 4.37 -23.46
N GLU A 97 9.27 3.92 -24.52
CA GLU A 97 8.82 2.79 -25.33
C GLU A 97 8.86 1.46 -24.56
N THR A 98 9.98 1.16 -23.89
CA THR A 98 10.13 -0.08 -23.10
C THR A 98 9.18 -0.07 -21.91
N LEU A 99 8.95 1.08 -21.26
CA LEU A 99 7.94 1.19 -20.21
C LEU A 99 6.53 0.92 -20.76
N ARG A 100 6.20 1.43 -21.95
CA ARG A 100 4.91 1.16 -22.60
C ARG A 100 4.75 -0.33 -22.89
N GLN A 101 5.78 -0.99 -23.42
CA GLN A 101 5.78 -2.43 -23.67
C GLN A 101 5.60 -3.21 -22.36
N PHE A 102 6.30 -2.82 -21.29
CA PHE A 102 6.17 -3.49 -20.00
C PHE A 102 4.76 -3.38 -19.41
N ARG A 103 4.11 -2.21 -19.51
CA ARG A 103 2.70 -2.06 -19.12
C ARG A 103 1.79 -3.00 -19.94
N GLN A 104 2.04 -3.17 -21.24
CA GLN A 104 1.27 -4.13 -22.05
C GLN A 104 1.50 -5.58 -21.60
N THR A 105 2.72 -5.96 -21.22
CA THR A 105 3.00 -7.27 -20.62
C THR A 105 2.21 -7.49 -19.33
N ILE A 106 2.17 -6.49 -18.44
CA ILE A 106 1.36 -6.54 -17.20
C ILE A 106 -0.12 -6.79 -17.53
N LEU A 107 -0.69 -6.00 -18.45
CA LEU A 107 -2.08 -6.13 -18.85
C LEU A 107 -2.37 -7.48 -19.50
N GLN A 108 -1.46 -7.99 -20.33
CA GLN A 108 -1.59 -9.31 -20.96
C GLN A 108 -1.62 -10.43 -19.92
N VAL A 109 -0.67 -10.44 -18.98
CA VAL A 109 -0.61 -11.46 -17.92
C VAL A 109 -1.86 -11.46 -17.05
N LEU A 110 -2.40 -10.27 -16.73
CA LEU A 110 -3.68 -10.16 -16.02
C LEU A 110 -4.85 -10.73 -16.83
N ARG A 111 -4.93 -10.44 -18.14
CA ARG A 111 -5.99 -11.01 -19.02
C ARG A 111 -5.89 -12.54 -19.12
N GLU A 112 -4.69 -13.06 -19.28
CA GLU A 112 -4.42 -14.52 -19.34
C GLU A 112 -4.80 -15.24 -18.04
N ASN A 113 -4.83 -14.52 -16.91
CA ASN A 113 -5.30 -15.01 -15.62
C ASN A 113 -6.79 -14.69 -15.32
N GLY A 114 -7.54 -14.25 -16.33
CA GLY A 114 -8.99 -14.06 -16.25
C GLY A 114 -9.44 -12.70 -15.69
N PHE A 115 -8.53 -11.72 -15.53
CA PHE A 115 -8.90 -10.38 -15.09
C PHE A 115 -9.35 -9.50 -16.27
N TYR A 116 -10.42 -8.72 -16.07
CA TYR A 116 -10.89 -7.75 -17.05
C TYR A 116 -9.97 -6.52 -17.09
N CYS A 117 -9.24 -6.35 -18.18
CA CYS A 117 -8.27 -5.27 -18.37
C CYS A 117 -8.48 -4.59 -19.74
N SER A 118 -9.60 -3.89 -19.89
CA SER A 118 -9.94 -3.07 -21.06
C SER A 118 -9.69 -1.57 -20.80
N ASP A 119 -9.70 -0.76 -21.86
CA ASP A 119 -9.30 0.66 -21.78
C ASP A 119 -10.16 1.50 -20.81
N ASP A 120 -11.41 1.10 -20.56
CA ASP A 120 -12.33 1.77 -19.64
C ASP A 120 -11.91 1.69 -18.17
N VAL A 121 -11.19 0.63 -17.80
CA VAL A 121 -10.68 0.40 -16.43
C VAL A 121 -9.22 0.80 -16.24
N ILE A 122 -8.55 1.26 -17.31
CA ILE A 122 -7.13 1.62 -17.30
C ILE A 122 -6.98 3.15 -17.28
N ARG A 123 -6.15 3.66 -16.38
CA ARG A 123 -5.75 5.07 -16.35
C ARG A 123 -4.23 5.18 -16.34
N VAL A 124 -3.65 5.78 -17.37
CA VAL A 124 -2.20 6.03 -17.45
C VAL A 124 -1.93 7.53 -17.37
N ARG A 125 -1.03 7.93 -16.47
CA ARG A 125 -0.68 9.34 -16.21
C ARG A 125 0.84 9.52 -16.17
N ASN A 126 1.28 10.76 -15.96
CA ASN A 126 2.71 11.12 -15.78
C ASN A 126 3.61 10.55 -16.88
N LEU A 127 3.24 10.79 -18.14
CA LEU A 127 3.97 10.31 -19.32
C LEU A 127 4.15 8.78 -19.39
N GLY A 128 3.32 8.03 -18.67
CA GLY A 128 3.37 6.57 -18.58
C GLY A 128 3.96 6.03 -17.28
N GLN A 129 4.51 6.87 -16.43
CA GLN A 129 5.17 6.45 -15.19
C GLN A 129 4.18 6.03 -14.09
N PHE A 130 2.90 6.35 -14.24
CA PHE A 130 1.84 5.90 -13.35
C PHE A 130 0.74 5.20 -14.15
N MET A 131 0.30 4.04 -13.69
CA MET A 131 -0.82 3.28 -14.24
C MET A 131 -1.71 2.79 -13.09
N GLU A 132 -3.00 3.13 -13.16
CA GLU A 132 -4.05 2.70 -12.23
C GLU A 132 -5.01 1.79 -12.98
N LEU A 133 -5.36 0.66 -12.38
CA LEU A 133 -6.37 -0.29 -12.86
C LEU A 133 -7.51 -0.36 -11.85
N ARG A 134 -8.75 -0.33 -12.33
CA ARG A 134 -9.96 -0.53 -11.52
C ARG A 134 -10.72 -1.76 -12.02
N ILE A 135 -10.18 -2.93 -11.70
CA ILE A 135 -10.61 -4.20 -12.29
C ILE A 135 -11.90 -4.67 -11.60
N PRO A 136 -13.02 -4.79 -12.32
CA PRO A 136 -14.23 -5.37 -11.75
C PRO A 136 -13.99 -6.83 -11.42
N TYR A 137 -14.60 -7.31 -10.33
CA TYR A 137 -14.59 -8.72 -9.97
C TYR A 137 -16.00 -9.14 -9.59
N ARG A 138 -16.34 -10.41 -9.86
CA ARG A 138 -17.67 -10.93 -9.55
C ARG A 138 -17.72 -11.32 -8.08
N SER A 139 -18.32 -10.46 -7.28
CA SER A 139 -18.51 -10.70 -5.86
C SER A 139 -19.86 -11.35 -5.57
N ILE A 140 -19.83 -12.44 -4.81
CA ILE A 140 -21.00 -13.15 -4.28
C ILE A 140 -21.59 -12.41 -3.07
N TYR A 141 -20.78 -11.59 -2.39
CA TYR A 141 -21.15 -10.87 -1.16
C TYR A 141 -21.30 -9.34 -1.33
N SER A 142 -21.16 -8.81 -2.54
CA SER A 142 -21.08 -7.35 -2.84
C SER A 142 -22.32 -6.53 -2.46
N GLN A 143 -23.45 -7.17 -2.18
CA GLN A 143 -24.68 -6.46 -1.80
C GLN A 143 -24.67 -5.94 -0.35
N HIS A 144 -23.61 -6.19 0.44
CA HIS A 144 -23.65 -5.96 1.90
C HIS A 144 -22.49 -5.14 2.51
N SER A 145 -21.63 -4.47 1.72
CA SER A 145 -20.56 -3.63 2.29
C SER A 145 -20.46 -2.27 1.60
N VAL A 146 -20.87 -1.20 2.30
CA VAL A 146 -20.68 0.19 1.88
C VAL A 146 -19.20 0.62 1.95
N ALA A 147 -18.40 -0.09 2.76
CA ALA A 147 -17.00 0.28 3.03
C ALA A 147 -16.00 -0.23 1.98
N LEU A 148 -16.40 -1.16 1.10
CA LEU A 148 -15.50 -1.75 0.11
C LEU A 148 -15.70 -1.15 -1.29
N LYS A 149 -14.59 -0.83 -1.96
CA LYS A 149 -14.59 -0.50 -3.40
C LYS A 149 -15.11 -1.71 -4.18
N PRO A 150 -16.03 -1.52 -5.15
CA PRO A 150 -16.63 -2.59 -5.95
C PRO A 150 -15.70 -3.14 -7.05
N TYR A 151 -14.42 -2.82 -6.97
CA TYR A 151 -13.37 -3.21 -7.91
C TYR A 151 -12.06 -3.46 -7.15
N LEU A 152 -11.14 -4.19 -7.78
CA LEU A 152 -9.75 -4.30 -7.36
C LEU A 152 -9.02 -3.06 -7.85
N ALA A 153 -8.50 -2.25 -6.92
CA ALA A 153 -7.68 -1.11 -7.24
C ALA A 153 -6.21 -1.54 -7.28
N VAL A 154 -5.55 -1.38 -8.43
CA VAL A 154 -4.15 -1.74 -8.59
C VAL A 154 -3.39 -0.56 -9.16
N GLU A 155 -2.33 -0.15 -8.49
CA GLU A 155 -1.50 0.98 -8.90
C GLU A 155 -0.08 0.53 -9.20
N PHE A 156 0.46 1.02 -10.30
CA PHE A 156 1.83 0.81 -10.73
C PHE A 156 2.51 2.15 -10.88
N PHE A 157 3.64 2.32 -10.20
CA PHE A 157 4.44 3.54 -10.35
C PHE A 157 5.90 3.24 -10.62
N LEU A 158 6.48 3.96 -11.58
CA LEU A 158 7.90 3.93 -11.85
C LEU A 158 8.64 4.69 -10.76
N ASN A 159 9.44 3.99 -9.96
CA ASN A 159 10.31 4.62 -8.96
C ASN A 159 11.46 3.66 -8.58
N THR A 160 12.51 4.21 -8.00
CA THR A 160 13.66 3.44 -7.50
C THR A 160 13.36 2.86 -6.12
N VAL A 161 13.86 1.65 -5.84
CA VAL A 161 13.87 1.07 -4.49
C VAL A 161 15.15 1.51 -3.78
N LYS A 162 15.04 1.96 -2.53
CA LYS A 162 16.14 2.55 -1.74
C LYS A 162 16.75 1.54 -0.78
N LEU A 163 16.03 0.47 -0.43
CA LEU A 163 16.52 -0.64 0.40
C LEU A 163 16.48 -1.98 -0.35
N PRO A 164 17.27 -2.98 0.07
CA PRO A 164 17.16 -4.33 -0.48
C PRO A 164 15.71 -4.87 -0.39
N THR A 165 15.21 -5.41 -1.51
CA THR A 165 13.91 -6.07 -1.56
C THR A 165 13.94 -7.40 -0.83
N GLN A 166 12.80 -7.85 -0.33
CA GLN A 166 12.69 -9.13 0.37
C GLN A 166 11.69 -10.02 -0.34
N ASN A 167 12.09 -11.26 -0.62
CA ASN A 167 11.22 -12.25 -1.21
C ASN A 167 10.31 -12.87 -0.13
N GLN A 168 9.02 -12.56 -0.18
CA GLN A 168 8.06 -12.94 0.87
C GLN A 168 7.03 -13.96 0.35
N PRO A 169 6.62 -14.95 1.17
CA PRO A 169 5.57 -15.87 0.80
C PRO A 169 4.19 -15.20 0.86
N ILE A 170 3.33 -15.47 -0.12
CA ILE A 170 1.99 -14.88 -0.19
C ILE A 170 0.92 -15.93 -0.46
N THR A 171 -0.17 -15.86 0.31
CA THR A 171 -1.35 -16.73 0.15
C THR A 171 -2.60 -16.01 0.65
N THR A 172 -3.76 -16.62 0.43
CA THR A 172 -5.07 -16.08 0.82
C THR A 172 -5.22 -16.02 2.33
N LEU A 173 -5.98 -15.04 2.80
CA LEU A 173 -6.36 -14.91 4.20
C LEU A 173 -7.12 -16.16 4.69
N MET A 174 -7.96 -16.78 3.85
CA MET A 174 -8.57 -18.08 4.17
C MET A 174 -7.54 -19.13 4.56
N ARG A 175 -6.49 -19.33 3.75
CA ARG A 175 -5.44 -20.30 4.08
C ARG A 175 -4.63 -19.89 5.31
N GLN A 176 -4.42 -18.59 5.53
CA GLN A 176 -3.74 -18.10 6.73
C GLN A 176 -4.55 -18.38 8.00
N THR A 177 -5.87 -18.23 7.94
CA THR A 177 -6.79 -18.36 9.09
C THR A 177 -7.18 -19.81 9.35
N LEU A 178 -7.56 -20.56 8.31
CA LEU A 178 -8.08 -21.92 8.42
C LEU A 178 -6.98 -22.99 8.31
N GLY A 179 -5.77 -22.60 7.89
CA GLY A 179 -4.61 -23.47 7.84
C GLY A 179 -4.61 -24.43 6.64
N ALA A 180 -4.02 -25.61 6.83
CA ALA A 180 -3.73 -26.57 5.76
C ALA A 180 -4.96 -27.24 5.13
N THR A 181 -6.15 -27.04 5.71
CA THR A 181 -7.43 -27.47 5.11
C THR A 181 -7.71 -26.72 3.81
N ILE A 182 -7.16 -25.52 3.65
CA ILE A 182 -7.29 -24.70 2.45
C ILE A 182 -6.08 -24.93 1.55
N GLN A 183 -6.32 -25.47 0.35
CA GLN A 183 -5.26 -25.84 -0.60
C GLN A 183 -4.80 -24.69 -1.52
N HIS A 184 -5.22 -23.45 -1.28
CA HIS A 184 -4.82 -22.28 -2.08
C HIS A 184 -3.29 -22.10 -2.12
N PRO A 185 -2.66 -21.84 -3.27
CA PRO A 185 -1.20 -21.85 -3.40
C PRO A 185 -0.50 -20.82 -2.50
N ILE A 186 0.77 -21.13 -2.19
CA ILE A 186 1.70 -20.22 -1.53
C ILE A 186 2.73 -19.80 -2.58
N GLY A 187 2.61 -18.56 -3.04
CA GLY A 187 3.51 -17.96 -4.01
C GLY A 187 4.61 -17.18 -3.31
N LYS A 188 5.55 -16.64 -4.08
CA LYS A 188 6.62 -15.77 -3.59
C LYS A 188 6.66 -14.50 -4.42
N ILE A 189 6.84 -13.37 -3.76
CA ILE A 189 6.94 -12.08 -4.44
C ILE A 189 7.99 -11.18 -3.79
N ASP A 190 8.75 -10.48 -4.63
CA ASP A 190 9.73 -9.50 -4.17
C ASP A 190 9.01 -8.24 -3.68
N CYS A 191 9.25 -7.92 -2.41
CA CYS A 191 8.57 -6.85 -1.70
C CYS A 191 9.53 -5.71 -1.36
N VAL A 192 9.02 -4.48 -1.42
CA VAL A 192 9.72 -3.31 -0.87
C VAL A 192 9.79 -3.43 0.65
N SER A 193 10.94 -3.09 1.23
CA SER A 193 11.19 -3.16 2.67
C SER A 193 10.13 -2.41 3.50
N PRO A 194 9.68 -2.95 4.65
CA PRO A 194 8.77 -2.23 5.54
C PRO A 194 9.35 -0.91 6.05
N LEU A 195 10.67 -0.80 6.22
CA LEU A 195 11.32 0.44 6.63
C LEU A 195 11.24 1.52 5.55
N GLU A 196 11.40 1.15 4.27
CA GLU A 196 11.22 2.10 3.16
C GLU A 196 9.75 2.52 3.04
N THR A 197 8.82 1.56 3.19
CA THR A 197 7.38 1.84 3.23
C THR A 197 7.01 2.77 4.39
N ALA A 198 7.64 2.60 5.56
CA ALA A 198 7.47 3.48 6.71
C ALA A 198 7.97 4.89 6.38
N ALA A 199 9.17 5.04 5.80
CA ALA A 199 9.71 6.35 5.46
C ALA A 199 8.80 7.09 4.45
N GLU A 200 8.30 6.40 3.43
CA GLU A 200 7.39 6.97 2.45
C GLU A 200 6.04 7.37 3.06
N LYS A 201 5.46 6.52 3.93
CA LYS A 201 4.23 6.84 4.65
C LYS A 201 4.41 8.01 5.61
N TRP A 202 5.54 8.08 6.29
CA TRP A 202 5.88 9.17 7.22
C TRP A 202 5.95 10.51 6.48
N VAL A 203 6.67 10.56 5.35
CA VAL A 203 6.77 11.80 4.54
C VAL A 203 5.43 12.14 3.91
N ALA A 204 4.72 11.17 3.34
CA ALA A 204 3.41 11.40 2.75
C ALA A 204 2.39 11.92 3.77
N LEU A 205 2.35 11.37 4.98
CA LEU A 205 1.47 11.81 6.05
C LEU A 205 1.78 13.25 6.46
N THR A 206 3.02 13.53 6.87
CA THR A 206 3.42 14.84 7.40
C THR A 206 3.32 15.94 6.34
N ARG A 207 3.78 15.70 5.11
CA ARG A 207 3.67 16.67 4.00
C ARG A 207 2.22 16.96 3.64
N ARG A 208 1.37 15.94 3.51
CA ARG A 208 -0.04 16.14 3.14
C ARG A 208 -0.79 16.89 4.23
N ILE A 209 -0.50 16.62 5.50
CA ILE A 209 -1.05 17.39 6.62
C ILE A 209 -0.59 18.85 6.55
N ALA A 210 0.71 19.09 6.37
CA ALA A 210 1.24 20.44 6.23
C ALA A 210 0.68 21.20 5.02
N THR A 211 0.14 20.50 4.03
CA THR A 211 -0.36 21.10 2.77
C THR A 211 -1.89 21.22 2.73
N MET A 212 -2.63 20.60 3.66
CA MET A 212 -4.09 20.52 3.56
C MET A 212 -4.80 21.89 3.61
N ASP A 213 -4.19 22.87 4.29
CA ASP A 213 -4.71 24.23 4.40
C ASP A 213 -4.63 25.00 3.07
N TYR A 214 -3.70 24.61 2.19
CA TYR A 214 -3.49 25.25 0.90
C TYR A 214 -4.35 24.63 -0.21
N ARG A 215 -4.76 23.36 -0.04
CA ARG A 215 -5.27 22.52 -1.13
C ARG A 215 -6.26 21.48 -0.60
N THR A 216 -7.54 21.64 -0.93
CA THR A 216 -8.65 20.80 -0.47
C THR A 216 -8.51 19.33 -0.83
N HIS A 217 -7.89 18.97 -1.97
CA HIS A 217 -7.67 17.57 -2.35
C HIS A 217 -6.68 16.82 -1.44
N TYR A 218 -5.96 17.51 -0.55
CA TYR A 218 -5.16 16.87 0.50
C TYR A 218 -5.96 16.57 1.77
N GLN A 219 -7.20 17.05 1.89
CA GLN A 219 -8.12 16.66 2.95
C GLN A 219 -8.64 15.24 2.67
N ASP A 220 -7.90 14.25 3.14
CA ASP A 220 -8.17 12.84 2.95
C ASP A 220 -8.20 12.16 4.31
N THR A 221 -9.40 11.83 4.77
CA THR A 221 -9.60 11.18 6.08
C THR A 221 -8.93 9.81 6.16
N SER A 222 -8.66 9.16 5.03
CA SER A 222 -8.00 7.86 5.00
C SER A 222 -6.51 7.93 5.34
N LEU A 223 -5.89 9.11 5.33
CA LEU A 223 -4.49 9.31 5.73
C LEU A 223 -4.19 8.81 7.14
N VAL A 224 -5.19 8.81 8.03
CA VAL A 224 -5.07 8.36 9.41
C VAL A 224 -4.57 6.91 9.51
N ARG A 225 -4.82 6.08 8.49
CA ARG A 225 -4.30 4.71 8.40
C ARG A 225 -2.77 4.63 8.43
N HIS A 226 -2.08 5.69 8.00
CA HIS A 226 -0.61 5.73 8.04
C HIS A 226 -0.08 5.76 9.47
N LEU A 227 -0.79 6.39 10.43
CA LEU A 227 -0.42 6.33 11.84
C LEU A 227 -0.42 4.88 12.34
N TYR A 228 -1.45 4.11 11.99
CA TYR A 228 -1.55 2.70 12.37
C TYR A 228 -0.46 1.86 11.70
N ASP A 229 -0.25 2.04 10.39
CA ASP A 229 0.80 1.32 9.66
C ASP A 229 2.18 1.57 10.28
N LEU A 230 2.50 2.83 10.58
CA LEU A 230 3.77 3.23 11.18
C LEU A 230 3.95 2.64 12.58
N TYR A 231 2.92 2.75 13.42
CA TYR A 231 2.92 2.14 14.75
C TYR A 231 3.17 0.63 14.69
N ARG A 232 2.46 -0.08 13.82
CA ARG A 232 2.61 -1.54 13.66
C ARG A 232 3.96 -1.95 13.08
N ILE A 233 4.51 -1.18 12.15
CA ILE A 233 5.86 -1.43 11.62
C ILE A 233 6.90 -1.31 12.73
N GLU A 234 6.80 -0.27 13.57
CA GLU A 234 7.69 -0.08 14.72
C GLU A 234 7.60 -1.25 15.71
N GLN A 235 6.38 -1.63 16.10
CA GLN A 235 6.15 -2.77 17.01
C GLN A 235 6.64 -4.11 16.44
N SER A 236 6.84 -4.20 15.13
CA SER A 236 7.39 -5.38 14.45
C SER A 236 8.92 -5.40 14.39
N GLY A 237 9.60 -4.47 15.09
CA GLY A 237 11.06 -4.44 15.23
C GLY A 237 11.80 -3.55 14.23
N TYR A 238 11.07 -2.77 13.41
CA TYR A 238 11.69 -1.79 12.51
C TYR A 238 11.89 -0.44 13.23
N SER A 239 13.12 -0.15 13.63
CA SER A 239 13.48 1.06 14.37
C SER A 239 13.38 2.33 13.52
N PHE A 240 12.75 3.36 14.09
CA PHE A 240 12.69 4.70 13.50
C PHE A 240 13.87 5.52 14.03
N ASP A 241 15.06 5.17 13.53
CA ASP A 241 16.36 5.71 13.94
C ASP A 241 17.05 6.49 12.81
N GLU A 242 18.35 6.73 12.94
CA GLU A 242 19.16 7.45 11.95
C GLU A 242 19.11 6.82 10.55
N SER A 243 18.95 5.49 10.45
CA SER A 243 18.85 4.81 9.15
C SER A 243 17.57 5.22 8.41
N MET A 244 16.45 5.31 9.12
CA MET A 244 15.19 5.81 8.57
C MET A 244 15.30 7.30 8.25
N ALA A 245 15.99 8.09 9.08
CA ALA A 245 16.17 9.51 8.84
C ALA A 245 16.88 9.79 7.50
N LYS A 246 17.89 9.00 7.14
CA LYS A 246 18.55 9.09 5.82
C LYS A 246 17.60 8.82 4.66
N LEU A 247 16.74 7.80 4.77
CA LEU A 247 15.70 7.53 3.77
C LEU A 247 14.69 8.67 3.66
N VAL A 248 14.23 9.17 4.82
CA VAL A 248 13.30 10.30 4.89
C VAL A 248 13.90 11.54 4.21
N MET A 249 15.19 11.83 4.42
CA MET A 249 15.87 12.95 3.76
C MET A 249 15.79 12.86 2.24
N VAL A 250 16.14 11.70 1.67
CA VAL A 250 16.08 11.45 0.22
C VAL A 250 14.65 11.60 -0.31
N ILE A 251 13.66 11.08 0.41
CA ILE A 251 12.25 11.16 0.02
C ILE A 251 11.73 12.60 0.09
N ILE A 252 12.06 13.35 1.16
CA ILE A 252 11.68 14.75 1.31
C ILE A 252 12.23 15.58 0.14
N GLU A 253 13.51 15.40 -0.22
CA GLU A 253 14.10 16.18 -1.30
C GLU A 253 13.43 15.88 -2.65
N GLY A 254 13.15 14.60 -2.94
CA GLY A 254 12.37 14.22 -4.12
C GLY A 254 10.98 14.86 -4.14
N ASP A 255 10.25 14.79 -3.03
CA ASP A 255 8.90 15.35 -2.90
C ASP A 255 8.91 16.89 -2.99
N ARG A 256 9.93 17.58 -2.45
CA ARG A 256 10.07 19.05 -2.59
C ARG A 256 10.17 19.45 -4.04
N GLN A 257 10.96 18.75 -4.85
CA GLN A 257 11.09 19.06 -6.27
C GLN A 257 9.81 18.73 -7.04
N GLN A 258 9.23 17.55 -6.78
CA GLN A 258 8.01 17.09 -7.46
C GLN A 258 6.80 17.97 -7.15
N TYR A 259 6.65 18.43 -5.91
CA TYR A 259 5.49 19.18 -5.42
C TYR A 259 5.82 20.64 -5.07
N ARG A 260 6.86 21.22 -5.68
CA ARG A 260 7.40 22.56 -5.36
C ARG A 260 6.35 23.69 -5.26
N ASN A 261 5.28 23.60 -6.06
CA ASN A 261 4.22 24.61 -6.14
C ASN A 261 3.01 24.31 -5.24
N HIS A 262 3.08 23.29 -4.38
CA HIS A 262 1.94 22.85 -3.59
C HIS A 262 1.87 23.55 -2.23
N ASN A 263 3.01 23.73 -1.57
CA ASN A 263 3.16 24.46 -0.32
C ASN A 263 4.54 25.15 -0.30
N PRO A 264 4.61 26.48 -0.52
CA PRO A 264 5.86 27.23 -0.48
C PRO A 264 6.59 27.15 0.87
N ALA A 265 5.85 27.07 1.98
CA ALA A 265 6.46 26.95 3.32
C ALA A 265 7.15 25.59 3.49
N TYR A 266 6.51 24.50 3.04
CA TYR A 266 7.12 23.17 3.08
C TYR A 266 8.33 23.09 2.14
N PHE A 267 8.24 23.74 0.97
CA PHE A 267 9.38 23.83 0.06
C PHE A 267 10.56 24.56 0.72
N ALA A 268 10.32 25.68 1.42
CA ALA A 268 11.38 26.45 2.06
C ALA A 268 11.97 25.77 3.30
N ASN A 269 11.12 25.23 4.18
CA ASN A 269 11.53 24.60 5.44
C ASN A 269 10.65 23.38 5.78
N PRO A 270 10.98 22.20 5.23
CA PRO A 270 10.23 20.97 5.49
C PRO A 270 10.14 20.63 6.98
N SER A 271 11.24 20.76 7.73
CA SER A 271 11.29 20.38 9.15
C SER A 271 10.32 21.19 10.00
N GLN A 272 10.21 22.50 9.76
CA GLN A 272 9.25 23.36 10.46
C GLN A 272 7.80 22.98 10.14
N GLU A 273 7.49 22.76 8.87
CA GLU A 273 6.14 22.38 8.45
C GLU A 273 5.75 20.97 8.90
N ILE A 274 6.71 20.06 9.02
CA ILE A 274 6.50 18.74 9.62
C ILE A 274 6.14 18.89 11.10
N ARG A 275 6.86 19.71 11.88
CA ARG A 275 6.50 19.97 13.29
C ARG A 275 5.10 20.56 13.43
N ARG A 276 4.71 21.46 12.54
CA ARG A 276 3.33 21.98 12.46
C ARG A 276 2.32 20.86 12.21
N ALA A 277 2.62 19.94 11.29
CA ALA A 277 1.78 18.78 11.03
C ALA A 277 1.65 17.84 12.23
N LEU A 278 2.74 17.62 12.99
CA LEU A 278 2.72 16.85 14.24
C LEU A 278 1.80 17.51 15.29
N GLN A 279 1.84 18.84 15.40
CA GLN A 279 0.95 19.57 16.31
C GLN A 279 -0.52 19.41 15.90
N VAL A 280 -0.84 19.47 14.60
CA VAL A 280 -2.20 19.23 14.10
C VAL A 280 -2.71 17.84 14.50
N LEU A 281 -1.88 16.80 14.39
CA LEU A 281 -2.25 15.45 14.83
C LEU A 281 -2.55 15.39 16.33
N LYS A 282 -1.78 16.10 17.14
CA LYS A 282 -1.92 16.13 18.59
C LYS A 282 -3.20 16.85 19.06
N GLU A 283 -3.53 17.96 18.43
CA GLU A 283 -4.57 18.88 18.93
C GLU A 283 -5.93 18.71 18.25
N SER A 284 -5.96 18.14 17.04
CA SER A 284 -7.18 18.07 16.24
C SER A 284 -8.09 16.91 16.63
N LYS A 285 -9.27 17.24 17.15
CA LYS A 285 -10.36 16.26 17.37
C LYS A 285 -10.81 15.55 16.09
N ALA A 286 -10.69 16.20 14.93
CA ALA A 286 -11.08 15.61 13.66
C ALA A 286 -10.23 14.38 13.33
N TRP A 287 -8.91 14.43 13.58
CA TRP A 287 -8.01 13.29 13.35
C TRP A 287 -8.30 12.13 14.30
N GLN A 288 -8.68 12.41 15.55
CA GLN A 288 -9.17 11.39 16.46
C GLN A 288 -10.45 10.74 15.93
N SER A 289 -11.42 11.52 15.44
CA SER A 289 -12.64 10.96 14.83
C SER A 289 -12.36 10.11 13.58
N TYR A 290 -11.38 10.52 12.75
CA TYR A 290 -10.95 9.70 11.61
C TYR A 290 -10.31 8.40 12.06
N TRP A 291 -9.50 8.44 13.12
CA TRP A 291 -8.89 7.25 13.71
C TRP A 291 -9.94 6.28 14.25
N ASP A 292 -10.92 6.78 15.01
CA ASP A 292 -11.96 5.95 15.60
C ASP A 292 -12.81 5.26 14.52
N ALA A 293 -13.19 5.98 13.46
CA ALA A 293 -13.89 5.42 12.32
C ALA A 293 -13.03 4.36 11.61
N PHE A 294 -11.76 4.66 11.34
CA PHE A 294 -10.83 3.74 10.71
C PHE A 294 -10.60 2.46 11.54
N MET A 295 -10.43 2.57 12.86
CA MET A 295 -10.28 1.43 13.77
C MET A 295 -11.51 0.54 13.76
N LEU A 296 -12.69 1.16 13.75
CA LEU A 296 -13.96 0.45 13.76
C LEU A 296 -14.22 -0.31 12.46
N ASP A 297 -13.88 0.29 11.31
CA ASP A 297 -14.29 -0.22 9.99
C ASP A 297 -13.22 -1.05 9.29
N MET A 298 -11.94 -0.76 9.53
CA MET A 298 -10.85 -1.33 8.75
C MET A 298 -9.91 -2.23 9.57
N VAL A 299 -9.86 -2.11 10.89
CA VAL A 299 -8.92 -2.86 11.74
C VAL A 299 -9.59 -4.06 12.40
N PHE A 300 -9.03 -5.25 12.21
CA PHE A 300 -9.54 -6.50 12.76
C PHE A 300 -8.64 -7.11 13.84
N GLY A 301 -7.41 -6.59 14.00
CA GLY A 301 -6.51 -6.94 15.10
C GLY A 301 -6.51 -5.91 16.22
N GLU A 302 -5.33 -5.63 16.77
CA GLU A 302 -5.14 -4.68 17.87
C GLU A 302 -5.59 -3.26 17.50
N ARG A 303 -6.32 -2.60 18.42
CA ARG A 303 -6.84 -1.24 18.26
C ARG A 303 -6.30 -0.32 19.37
N PRO A 304 -5.05 0.17 19.25
CA PRO A 304 -4.47 1.06 20.24
C PRO A 304 -5.22 2.41 20.28
N ALA A 305 -5.14 3.10 21.42
CA ALA A 305 -5.78 4.41 21.56
C ALA A 305 -5.06 5.45 20.69
N TYR A 306 -5.84 6.40 20.14
CA TYR A 306 -5.30 7.45 19.27
C TYR A 306 -4.18 8.25 19.95
N ALA A 307 -4.37 8.61 21.22
CA ALA A 307 -3.40 9.38 21.98
C ALA A 307 -2.05 8.67 22.10
N ASP A 308 -2.05 7.37 22.43
CA ASP A 308 -0.83 6.57 22.58
C ASP A 308 -0.06 6.48 21.25
N VAL A 309 -0.78 6.27 20.14
CA VAL A 309 -0.18 6.18 18.80
C VAL A 309 0.39 7.52 18.36
N VAL A 310 -0.32 8.61 18.60
CA VAL A 310 0.16 9.95 18.25
C VAL A 310 1.35 10.37 19.11
N ASP A 311 1.33 10.14 20.42
CA ASP A 311 2.45 10.47 21.29
C ASP A 311 3.70 9.64 20.94
N ASN A 312 3.54 8.35 20.62
CA ASN A 312 4.61 7.53 20.06
C ASN A 312 5.13 8.13 18.74
N PHE A 313 4.23 8.40 17.78
CA PHE A 313 4.59 8.92 16.48
C PHE A 313 5.33 10.26 16.56
N ILE A 314 4.89 11.19 17.42
CA ILE A 314 5.55 12.48 17.66
C ILE A 314 6.93 12.24 18.29
N GLY A 315 7.03 11.41 19.32
CA GLY A 315 8.31 11.10 19.96
C GLY A 315 9.35 10.49 19.00
N LYS A 316 8.92 9.66 18.05
CA LYS A 316 9.81 9.15 16.98
C LYS A 316 10.12 10.20 15.91
N SER A 317 9.12 11.01 15.55
CA SER A 317 9.29 12.06 14.55
C SER A 317 10.29 13.13 15.00
N GLU A 318 10.30 13.50 16.29
CA GLU A 318 11.31 14.43 16.83
C GLU A 318 12.73 13.85 16.76
N LYS A 319 12.90 12.53 16.95
CA LYS A 319 14.21 11.88 16.76
C LYS A 319 14.65 11.94 15.30
N ILE A 320 13.75 11.65 14.37
CA ILE A 320 14.02 11.76 12.93
C ILE A 320 14.39 13.21 12.57
N LEU A 321 13.60 14.19 13.02
CA LEU A 321 13.85 15.61 12.76
C LEU A 321 15.17 16.09 13.34
N HIS A 322 15.51 15.66 14.55
CA HIS A 322 16.82 15.95 15.15
C HIS A 322 17.95 15.35 14.31
N SER A 323 17.83 14.10 13.85
CA SER A 323 18.80 13.51 12.93
C SER A 323 18.91 14.30 11.62
N LEU A 324 17.79 14.76 11.05
CA LEU A 324 17.79 15.57 9.82
C LEU A 324 18.50 16.92 9.99
N GLU A 325 18.42 17.54 11.16
CA GLU A 325 19.12 18.80 11.47
C GLU A 325 20.62 18.61 11.68
N MET A 326 21.02 17.41 12.15
CA MET A 326 22.42 17.05 12.38
C MET A 326 23.12 16.52 11.12
N ILE A 327 22.36 15.97 10.16
CA ILE A 327 22.87 15.59 8.84
C ILE A 327 23.10 16.89 8.06
N SER A 328 24.34 17.38 8.05
CA SER A 328 24.73 18.49 7.18
C SER A 328 24.39 18.12 5.72
N TRP A 329 23.79 19.05 4.98
CA TRP A 329 23.47 18.92 3.55
C TRP A 329 24.69 18.68 2.63
N GLU A 330 25.88 18.53 3.21
CA GLU A 330 27.11 18.12 2.58
C GLU A 330 27.52 16.74 3.12
N THR A 331 27.04 15.66 2.50
CA THR A 331 27.82 14.44 2.24
C THR A 331 27.00 13.43 1.43
N GLU A 332 27.49 13.20 0.21
CA GLU A 332 27.32 12.01 -0.65
C GLU A 332 26.08 11.13 -0.43
N ILE A 333 25.02 11.45 -1.18
CA ILE A 333 24.00 10.46 -1.55
C ILE A 333 24.64 9.57 -2.62
N VAL A 334 25.03 8.35 -2.22
CA VAL A 334 25.37 7.24 -3.14
C VAL A 334 24.11 6.55 -3.62
#